data_AF-A0A6A4HC27-F1
#
_entry.id   AF-A0A6A4HC27-F1
#
_cell.length_a   1.000
_cell.length_b   1.000
_cell.length_c   1.000
_cell.angle_alpha   90.00
_cell.angle_beta   90.00
_cell.angle_gamma   90.00
#
_symmetry.space_group_name_H-M   'P 1'
#
loop_
_entity.id
_entity.type
_entity.pdbx_description
1 polymer ?
#
loop_
_entity_poly.entity_id
_entity_poly.type
_entity_poly.pdbx_seq_one_letter_code
_entity_poly.pdbx_strand_id
1 'polypeptide(L)'
;MPRGGCKGKSTLTTPKSPPPALAQAKFQFTPTSITKPITATLKHKPYRQPHKKKTQAWKAITDDVNNATGTDALLTYTTAHKKIDALLDICRPDGGKAGMRTRFTEEEKIEFSSILDSLYSDYKAFKEAKAKEKGEKDDDALQLQHAGQQARERGMEGISESEDDTDHEGDKDSDPDDEALSNSLVVPSSSSSAHSSASHVKPTGPLHNTLNQFMNVQNRVTSTQHQVTQSLLSQSLEKQGEMIGLLREGNELLRRLTATVQSETGVEVANETDKENTGTVAS
;
A
#
# COMPACT_ATOMS: atom_id res chain seq x y z
N MET A 1 -65.58 34.25 -44.33
CA MET A 1 -64.79 34.20 -43.08
C MET A 1 -63.31 34.41 -43.42
N PRO A 2 -62.60 35.29 -42.70
CA PRO A 2 -61.31 35.83 -43.12
C PRO A 2 -60.14 34.90 -42.79
N ARG A 3 -59.17 34.84 -43.69
CA ARG A 3 -57.86 34.18 -43.50
C ARG A 3 -56.97 35.10 -42.66
N GLY A 4 -56.68 34.67 -41.43
CA GLY A 4 -55.72 35.33 -40.54
C GLY A 4 -54.29 35.06 -40.98
N GLY A 5 -53.54 36.14 -41.24
CA GLY A 5 -52.11 36.09 -41.52
C GLY A 5 -51.29 36.05 -40.23
N CYS A 6 -50.39 35.08 -40.11
CA CYS A 6 -49.37 35.05 -39.07
C CYS A 6 -48.09 35.72 -39.59
N LYS A 7 -47.78 36.91 -39.05
CA LYS A 7 -46.45 37.52 -39.12
C LYS A 7 -45.57 36.90 -38.03
N GLY A 8 -44.47 36.24 -38.41
CA GLY A 8 -43.53 35.62 -37.49
C GLY A 8 -42.08 36.06 -37.76
N LYS A 9 -41.65 37.06 -36.99
CA LYS A 9 -40.28 37.42 -36.57
C LYS A 9 -39.08 36.76 -37.29
N SER A 10 -38.31 37.57 -38.01
CA SER A 10 -36.90 37.32 -38.33
C SER A 10 -36.04 37.47 -37.07
N THR A 11 -35.44 36.37 -36.60
CA THR A 11 -34.36 36.38 -35.62
C THR A 11 -33.02 36.47 -36.33
N LEU A 12 -32.32 37.58 -36.08
CA LEU A 12 -30.95 37.84 -36.49
C LEU A 12 -30.00 36.85 -35.79
N THR A 13 -29.49 35.88 -36.54
CA THR A 13 -28.49 34.91 -36.07
C THR A 13 -27.10 35.53 -36.14
N THR A 14 -26.60 35.99 -34.99
CA THR A 14 -25.19 36.35 -34.80
C THR A 14 -24.33 35.09 -34.92
N PRO A 15 -23.26 35.06 -35.75
CA PRO A 15 -22.40 33.90 -35.89
C PRO A 15 -21.63 33.67 -34.57
N LYS A 16 -21.93 32.54 -33.93
CA LYS A 16 -21.27 32.05 -32.73
C LYS A 16 -19.84 31.67 -33.08
N SER A 17 -18.89 32.55 -32.78
CA SER A 17 -17.46 32.25 -32.86
C SER A 17 -17.15 31.01 -32.03
N PRO A 18 -16.38 30.04 -32.54
CA PRO A 18 -15.94 28.90 -31.75
C PRO A 18 -15.17 29.41 -30.52
N PRO A 19 -15.41 28.84 -29.32
CA PRO A 19 -14.65 29.24 -28.14
C PRO A 19 -13.16 28.96 -28.39
N PRO A 20 -12.26 29.86 -27.95
CA PRO A 20 -10.83 29.62 -28.06
C PRO A 20 -10.52 28.29 -27.39
N ALA A 21 -9.89 27.38 -28.14
CA ALA A 21 -9.39 26.13 -27.60
C ALA A 21 -8.39 26.51 -26.50
N LEU A 22 -8.83 26.42 -25.25
CA LEU A 22 -7.97 26.47 -24.07
C LEU A 22 -6.93 25.36 -24.27
N ALA A 23 -5.75 25.74 -24.75
CA ALA A 23 -4.61 24.87 -24.83
C ALA A 23 -4.46 24.25 -23.44
N GLN A 24 -4.71 22.94 -23.34
CA GLN A 24 -4.61 22.23 -22.08
C GLN A 24 -3.18 22.41 -21.59
N ALA A 25 -2.97 23.33 -20.65
CA ALA A 25 -1.67 23.60 -20.08
C ALA A 25 -1.12 22.26 -19.59
N LYS A 26 -0.04 21.80 -20.23
CA LYS A 26 0.62 20.54 -19.88
C LYS A 26 0.98 20.65 -18.41
N PHE A 27 0.29 19.88 -17.58
CA PHE A 27 0.39 20.03 -16.13
C PHE A 27 1.83 19.79 -15.69
N GLN A 28 2.45 20.83 -15.12
CA GLN A 28 3.80 20.73 -14.59
C GLN A 28 3.70 20.26 -13.14
N PHE A 29 4.19 19.06 -12.90
CA PHE A 29 4.37 18.48 -11.57
C PHE A 29 5.50 19.24 -10.86
N THR A 30 5.15 20.24 -10.05
CA THR A 30 6.09 20.86 -9.08
C THR A 30 5.90 20.22 -7.71
N PRO A 31 6.94 20.07 -6.87
CA PRO A 31 6.82 19.43 -5.55
C PRO A 31 5.63 19.94 -4.74
N THR A 32 5.51 21.26 -4.62
CA THR A 32 4.42 21.91 -3.90
C THR A 32 3.04 21.62 -4.48
N SER A 33 2.93 21.43 -5.81
CA SER A 33 1.67 21.13 -6.48
C SER A 33 1.20 19.69 -6.32
N ILE A 34 2.06 18.77 -5.88
CA ILE A 34 1.77 17.33 -5.82
C ILE A 34 1.65 16.86 -4.38
N THR A 35 2.51 17.35 -3.49
CA THR A 35 2.46 17.01 -2.07
C THR A 35 1.09 17.30 -1.47
N LYS A 36 0.49 18.46 -1.80
CA LYS A 36 -0.84 18.84 -1.30
C LYS A 36 -1.94 17.88 -1.75
N PRO A 37 -2.12 17.57 -3.05
CA PRO A 37 -3.06 16.53 -3.50
C PRO A 37 -2.86 15.18 -2.83
N ILE A 38 -1.60 14.73 -2.67
CA ILE A 38 -1.34 13.43 -2.04
C ILE A 38 -1.72 13.45 -0.56
N THR A 39 -1.29 14.46 0.20
CA THR A 39 -1.61 14.60 1.62
C THR A 39 -3.12 14.72 1.85
N ALA A 40 -3.83 15.51 1.03
CA ALA A 40 -5.29 15.60 1.08
C ALA A 40 -5.95 14.24 0.76
N THR A 41 -5.41 13.50 -0.22
CA THR A 41 -5.91 12.16 -0.56
C THR A 41 -5.71 11.16 0.59
N LEU A 42 -4.56 11.19 1.25
CA LEU A 42 -4.26 10.38 2.44
C LEU A 42 -5.18 10.72 3.62
N LYS A 43 -5.53 12.00 3.78
CA LYS A 43 -6.44 12.49 4.83
C LYS A 43 -7.88 12.01 4.60
N HIS A 44 -8.40 12.16 3.38
CA HIS A 44 -9.80 11.89 3.06
C HIS A 44 -10.09 10.45 2.60
N LYS A 45 -9.04 9.70 2.22
CA LYS A 45 -9.08 8.29 1.79
C LYS A 45 -10.25 7.97 0.85
N PRO A 46 -10.36 8.65 -0.30
CA PRO A 46 -11.55 8.59 -1.15
C PRO A 46 -11.83 7.17 -1.67
N TYR A 47 -10.78 6.35 -1.82
CA TYR A 47 -10.88 4.95 -2.25
C TYR A 47 -11.54 4.05 -1.20
N ARG A 48 -11.44 4.37 0.10
CA ARG A 48 -12.10 3.63 1.19
C ARG A 48 -13.56 4.01 1.40
N GLN A 49 -14.01 5.12 0.81
CA GLN A 49 -15.37 5.59 1.00
C GLN A 49 -16.38 4.71 0.21
N PRO A 50 -17.59 4.50 0.75
CA PRO A 50 -18.69 3.92 0.01
C PRO A 50 -18.95 4.69 -1.29
N HIS A 51 -19.41 4.00 -2.34
CA HIS A 51 -19.61 4.62 -3.67
C HIS A 51 -20.38 5.95 -3.60
N LYS A 52 -21.43 6.03 -2.78
CA LYS A 52 -22.26 7.23 -2.57
C LYS A 52 -21.49 8.42 -1.96
N LYS A 53 -20.41 8.17 -1.21
CA LYS A 53 -19.59 9.19 -0.52
C LYS A 53 -18.28 9.52 -1.23
N LYS A 54 -17.88 8.71 -2.24
CA LYS A 54 -16.62 8.94 -2.99
C LYS A 54 -16.55 10.33 -3.62
N THR A 55 -17.62 10.77 -4.26
CA THR A 55 -17.69 12.11 -4.88
C THR A 55 -17.50 13.22 -3.85
N GLN A 56 -18.06 13.07 -2.65
CA GLN A 56 -17.90 14.05 -1.57
C GLN A 56 -16.46 14.08 -1.06
N ALA A 57 -15.81 12.94 -0.90
CA ALA A 57 -14.40 12.88 -0.52
C ALA A 57 -13.48 13.53 -1.56
N TRP A 58 -13.74 13.31 -2.85
CA TRP A 58 -13.01 14.01 -3.92
C TRP A 58 -13.25 15.52 -3.96
N LYS A 59 -14.46 15.97 -3.62
CA LYS A 59 -14.74 17.40 -3.43
C LYS A 59 -13.93 17.97 -2.26
N ALA A 60 -13.93 17.30 -1.10
CA ALA A 60 -13.15 17.73 0.06
C ALA A 60 -11.63 17.80 -0.23
N ILE A 61 -11.08 16.85 -0.99
CA ILE A 61 -9.69 16.90 -1.45
C ILE A 61 -9.44 18.13 -2.32
N THR A 62 -10.37 18.42 -3.23
CA THR A 62 -10.27 19.56 -4.13
C THR A 62 -10.32 20.88 -3.37
N ASP A 63 -11.22 20.99 -2.39
CA ASP A 63 -11.35 22.16 -1.53
C ASP A 63 -10.08 22.37 -0.69
N ASP A 64 -9.54 21.31 -0.06
CA ASP A 64 -8.29 21.37 0.70
C ASP A 64 -7.11 21.83 -0.18
N VAL A 65 -7.02 21.32 -1.42
CA VAL A 65 -5.95 21.70 -2.36
C VAL A 65 -6.12 23.15 -2.84
N ASN A 66 -7.33 23.57 -3.19
CA ASN A 66 -7.59 24.93 -3.68
C ASN A 66 -7.38 25.97 -2.57
N ASN A 67 -7.87 25.71 -1.37
CA ASN A 67 -7.69 26.59 -0.21
C ASN A 67 -6.21 26.76 0.16
N ALA A 68 -5.40 25.72 -0.02
CA ALA A 68 -3.98 25.77 0.32
C ALA A 68 -3.09 26.43 -0.74
N THR A 69 -3.55 26.58 -1.98
CA THR A 69 -2.64 26.93 -3.11
C THR A 69 -2.76 28.37 -3.58
N GLY A 70 -3.75 29.14 -3.11
CA GLY A 70 -3.88 30.58 -3.41
C GLY A 70 -3.78 30.96 -4.89
N THR A 71 -3.98 29.99 -5.79
CA THR A 71 -3.70 30.09 -7.22
C THR A 71 -5.00 30.25 -7.98
N ASP A 72 -4.99 31.09 -9.02
CA ASP A 72 -6.16 31.39 -9.85
C ASP A 72 -6.69 30.16 -10.62
N ALA A 73 -5.88 29.12 -10.75
CA ALA A 73 -6.26 27.87 -11.40
C ALA A 73 -6.94 26.90 -10.42
N LEU A 74 -8.25 27.07 -10.23
CA LEU A 74 -9.09 26.14 -9.47
C LEU A 74 -8.96 24.70 -10.01
N LEU A 75 -8.48 23.80 -9.16
CA LEU A 75 -8.49 22.37 -9.45
C LEU A 75 -9.93 21.88 -9.42
N THR A 76 -10.32 21.06 -10.39
CA THR A 76 -11.61 20.35 -10.35
C THR A 76 -11.42 18.95 -9.78
N TYR A 77 -12.49 18.36 -9.21
CA TYR A 77 -12.42 17.01 -8.65
C TYR A 77 -12.01 15.94 -9.69
N THR A 78 -12.46 16.09 -10.96
CA THR A 78 -12.10 15.17 -12.04
C THR A 78 -10.62 15.28 -12.37
N THR A 79 -10.06 16.50 -12.34
CA THR A 79 -8.63 16.74 -12.53
C THR A 79 -7.82 16.17 -11.36
N ALA A 80 -8.28 16.33 -10.13
CA ALA A 80 -7.63 15.77 -8.94
C ALA A 80 -7.55 14.23 -9.04
N HIS A 81 -8.67 13.59 -9.39
CA HIS A 81 -8.72 12.14 -9.57
C HIS A 81 -7.72 11.64 -10.62
N LYS A 82 -7.76 12.23 -11.83
CA LYS A 82 -6.83 11.87 -12.92
C LYS A 82 -5.36 12.06 -12.55
N LYS A 83 -5.04 13.08 -11.75
CA LYS A 83 -3.66 13.32 -11.29
C LYS A 83 -3.19 12.26 -10.32
N ILE A 84 -4.04 11.88 -9.35
CA ILE A 84 -3.71 10.81 -8.40
C ILE A 84 -3.56 9.47 -9.12
N ASP A 85 -4.44 9.15 -10.07
CA ASP A 85 -4.32 7.93 -10.88
C ASP A 85 -3.00 7.91 -11.68
N ALA A 86 -2.64 9.02 -12.31
CA ALA A 86 -1.37 9.14 -13.03
C ALA A 86 -0.15 8.96 -12.11
N LEU A 87 -0.22 9.44 -10.86
CA LEU A 87 0.84 9.24 -9.87
C LEU A 87 0.95 7.78 -9.44
N LEU A 88 -0.19 7.11 -9.17
CA LEU A 88 -0.22 5.70 -8.80
C LEU A 88 0.29 4.80 -9.93
N ASP A 89 0.06 5.17 -11.20
CA ASP A 89 0.57 4.43 -12.36
C ASP A 89 2.10 4.56 -12.51
N ILE A 90 2.69 5.71 -12.15
CA ILE A 90 4.15 5.87 -12.12
C ILE A 90 4.79 4.96 -11.07
N CYS A 91 4.09 4.69 -9.96
CA CYS A 91 4.58 3.83 -8.88
C CYS A 91 4.47 2.33 -9.18
N ARG A 92 3.80 1.91 -10.26
CA ARG A 92 3.68 0.48 -10.56
C ARG A 92 5.03 -0.08 -11.03
N PRO A 93 5.43 -1.27 -10.54
CA PRO A 93 6.70 -1.89 -10.93
C PRO A 93 6.79 -2.21 -12.43
N ASP A 94 5.64 -2.39 -13.10
CA ASP A 94 5.55 -2.65 -14.55
C ASP A 94 5.37 -1.36 -15.38
N GLY A 95 5.20 -0.21 -14.73
CA GLY A 95 5.06 1.09 -15.38
C GLY A 95 6.41 1.49 -15.98
N GLY A 96 6.51 1.43 -17.32
CA GLY A 96 7.72 1.79 -18.05
C GLY A 96 8.32 3.10 -17.54
N LYS A 97 9.63 3.09 -17.28
CA LYS A 97 10.49 4.13 -16.68
C LYS A 97 10.24 5.56 -17.21
N ALA A 98 9.09 6.16 -16.92
CA ALA A 98 8.81 7.56 -17.14
C ALA A 98 9.48 8.31 -15.99
N GLY A 99 10.79 8.50 -16.12
CA GLY A 99 11.61 9.10 -15.07
C GLY A 99 11.09 10.48 -14.69
N MET A 100 10.51 10.61 -13.50
CA MET A 100 10.27 11.88 -12.80
C MET A 100 11.58 12.62 -12.44
N ARG A 101 12.69 12.30 -13.12
CA ARG A 101 14.06 12.55 -12.65
C ARG A 101 14.54 14.00 -12.77
N THR A 102 13.82 14.91 -13.42
CA THR A 102 14.45 16.15 -13.89
C THR A 102 14.09 17.44 -13.15
N ARG A 103 13.29 17.43 -12.06
CA ARG A 103 12.82 18.70 -11.45
C ARG A 103 12.79 18.82 -9.92
N PHE A 104 13.27 17.83 -9.19
CA PHE A 104 13.24 17.83 -7.73
C PHE A 104 14.67 17.90 -7.18
N THR A 105 14.89 18.59 -6.06
CA THR A 105 16.11 18.42 -5.25
C THR A 105 16.13 17.02 -4.63
N GLU A 106 17.28 16.52 -4.15
CA GLU A 106 17.32 15.18 -3.56
C GLU A 106 16.45 15.07 -2.29
N GLU A 107 16.39 16.13 -1.48
CA GLU A 107 15.54 16.20 -0.29
C GLU A 107 14.05 16.13 -0.68
N GLU A 108 13.65 16.91 -1.70
CA GLU A 108 12.28 16.88 -2.22
C GLU A 108 11.93 15.52 -2.83
N LYS A 109 12.87 14.84 -3.49
CA LYS A 109 12.65 13.48 -4.01
C LYS A 109 12.42 12.49 -2.88
N ILE A 110 13.19 12.57 -1.80
CA ILE A 110 13.06 11.66 -0.65
C ILE A 110 11.71 11.87 0.02
N GLU A 111 11.35 13.13 0.33
CA GLU A 111 10.06 13.45 0.94
C GLU A 111 8.90 13.01 0.03
N PHE A 112 8.99 13.33 -1.26
CA PHE A 112 7.98 12.97 -2.24
C PHE A 112 7.81 11.45 -2.38
N SER A 113 8.92 10.71 -2.45
CA SER A 113 8.90 9.25 -2.54
C SER A 113 8.28 8.63 -1.29
N SER A 114 8.62 9.13 -0.10
CA SER A 114 8.05 8.66 1.17
C SER A 114 6.52 8.84 1.24
N ILE A 115 6.03 10.01 0.80
CA ILE A 115 4.59 10.29 0.79
C ILE A 115 3.87 9.43 -0.27
N LEU A 116 4.48 9.22 -1.44
CA LEU A 116 3.94 8.33 -2.47
C LEU A 116 3.90 6.87 -2.01
N ASP A 117 4.96 6.37 -1.39
CA ASP A 117 5.03 5.01 -0.84
C ASP A 117 3.95 4.79 0.21
N SER A 118 3.71 5.80 1.05
CA SER A 118 2.63 5.79 2.04
C SER A 118 1.24 5.71 1.38
N LEU A 119 1.00 6.51 0.33
CA LEU A 119 -0.25 6.45 -0.45
C LEU A 119 -0.44 5.10 -1.13
N TYR A 120 0.60 4.58 -1.76
CA TYR A 120 0.57 3.30 -2.46
C TYR A 120 0.34 2.14 -1.48
N SER A 121 1.01 2.15 -0.33
CA SER A 121 0.82 1.16 0.74
C SER A 121 -0.62 1.17 1.27
N ASP A 122 -1.18 2.35 1.59
CA ASP A 122 -2.57 2.48 2.08
C ASP A 122 -3.61 2.01 1.03
N TYR A 123 -3.35 2.27 -0.25
CA TYR A 123 -4.15 1.81 -1.38
C TYR A 123 -4.05 0.30 -1.60
N LYS A 124 -2.84 -0.26 -1.55
CA LYS A 124 -2.60 -1.70 -1.70
C LYS A 124 -3.26 -2.49 -0.57
N ALA A 125 -3.07 -2.06 0.68
CA ALA A 125 -3.74 -2.66 1.84
C ALA A 125 -5.27 -2.62 1.71
N PHE A 126 -5.83 -1.54 1.17
CA PHE A 126 -7.27 -1.47 0.88
C PHE A 126 -7.70 -2.47 -0.20
N LYS A 127 -6.93 -2.61 -1.29
CA LYS A 127 -7.21 -3.60 -2.34
C LYS A 127 -7.16 -5.03 -1.82
N GLU A 128 -6.16 -5.35 -1.00
CA GLU A 128 -6.02 -6.67 -0.36
C GLU A 128 -7.17 -6.96 0.62
N ALA A 129 -7.54 -5.99 1.47
CA ALA A 129 -8.69 -6.12 2.37
C ALA A 129 -10.00 -6.36 1.60
N LYS A 130 -10.21 -5.63 0.50
CA LYS A 130 -11.39 -5.82 -0.35
C LYS A 130 -11.39 -7.18 -1.05
N ALA A 131 -10.24 -7.71 -1.43
CA ALA A 131 -10.13 -9.04 -2.01
C ALA A 131 -10.48 -10.14 -0.99
N LYS A 132 -10.01 -9.99 0.26
CA LYS A 132 -10.36 -10.89 1.37
C LYS A 132 -11.85 -10.85 1.69
N GLU A 133 -12.45 -9.66 1.83
CA GLU A 133 -13.88 -9.50 2.08
C GLU A 133 -14.74 -10.13 0.97
N LYS A 134 -14.27 -10.09 -0.28
CA LYS A 134 -14.97 -10.74 -1.39
C LYS A 134 -14.85 -12.26 -1.32
N GLY A 135 -13.66 -12.79 -1.05
CA GLY A 135 -13.44 -14.24 -0.90
C GLY A 135 -14.24 -14.84 0.25
N GLU A 136 -14.26 -14.18 1.41
CA GLU A 136 -15.03 -14.63 2.59
C GLU A 136 -16.54 -14.68 2.32
N LYS A 137 -17.08 -13.72 1.56
CA LYS A 137 -18.49 -13.77 1.14
C LYS A 137 -18.80 -14.92 0.19
N ASP A 138 -17.85 -15.30 -0.66
CA ASP A 138 -18.01 -16.41 -1.60
C ASP A 138 -17.95 -17.75 -0.83
N ASP A 139 -17.09 -17.87 0.19
CA ASP A 139 -17.00 -19.03 1.08
C ASP A 139 -18.26 -19.19 1.96
N ASP A 140 -18.76 -18.09 2.55
CA ASP A 140 -20.01 -18.08 3.32
C ASP A 140 -21.21 -18.47 2.45
N ALA A 141 -21.25 -18.02 1.20
CA ALA A 141 -22.31 -18.37 0.26
C ALA A 141 -22.28 -19.86 -0.11
N LEU A 142 -21.08 -20.41 -0.33
CA LEU A 142 -20.88 -21.85 -0.56
C LEU A 142 -21.29 -22.68 0.67
N GLN A 143 -20.95 -22.21 1.88
CA GLN A 143 -21.31 -22.91 3.11
C GLN A 143 -22.84 -22.89 3.35
N LEU A 144 -23.52 -21.77 3.07
CA LEU A 144 -24.98 -21.69 3.12
C LEU A 144 -25.64 -22.62 2.09
N GLN A 145 -25.07 -22.70 0.89
CA GLN A 145 -25.57 -23.59 -0.16
C GLN A 145 -25.43 -25.06 0.25
N HIS A 146 -24.30 -25.43 0.84
CA HIS A 146 -24.03 -26.79 1.32
C HIS A 146 -24.95 -27.17 2.49
N ALA A 147 -25.19 -26.24 3.42
CA ALA A 147 -26.15 -26.43 4.51
C ALA A 147 -27.60 -26.58 3.98
N GLY A 148 -27.96 -25.81 2.95
CA GLY A 148 -29.27 -25.92 2.29
C GLY A 148 -29.49 -27.25 1.55
N GLN A 149 -28.44 -27.83 0.95
CA GLN A 149 -28.50 -29.16 0.34
C GLN A 149 -28.67 -30.26 1.39
N GLN A 150 -27.89 -30.23 2.47
CA GLN A 150 -28.02 -31.21 3.57
C GLN A 150 -29.39 -31.17 4.25
N ALA A 151 -30.00 -29.99 4.39
CA ALA A 151 -31.35 -29.86 4.92
C ALA A 151 -32.42 -30.46 3.98
N ARG A 152 -32.20 -30.43 2.66
CA ARG A 152 -33.10 -31.05 1.68
C ARG A 152 -32.99 -32.57 1.68
N GLU A 153 -31.78 -33.12 1.80
CA GLU A 153 -31.56 -34.57 1.89
C GLU A 153 -32.24 -35.16 3.14
N ARG A 154 -32.09 -34.51 4.30
CA ARG A 154 -32.78 -34.94 5.55
C ARG A 154 -34.30 -34.76 5.52
N GLY A 155 -34.81 -33.90 4.64
CA GLY A 155 -36.25 -33.69 4.46
C GLY A 155 -36.92 -34.76 3.59
N MET A 156 -36.16 -35.54 2.81
CA MET A 156 -36.68 -36.61 1.95
C MET A 156 -36.67 -38.01 2.59
N GLU A 157 -35.95 -38.22 3.70
CA GLU A 157 -35.95 -39.50 4.43
C GLU A 157 -37.21 -39.73 5.28
N GLY A 158 -38.15 -38.78 5.30
CA GLY A 158 -39.38 -38.83 6.13
C GLY A 158 -40.68 -39.13 5.38
N ILE A 159 -40.65 -39.38 4.06
CA ILE A 159 -41.85 -39.70 3.27
C ILE A 159 -41.57 -40.97 2.46
N SER A 160 -41.43 -42.09 3.17
CA SER A 160 -41.66 -43.42 2.61
C SER A 160 -42.99 -43.91 3.17
N GLU A 161 -44.07 -43.71 2.41
CA GLU A 161 -45.29 -44.49 2.56
C GLU A 161 -45.74 -45.00 1.18
N SER A 162 -45.97 -46.32 1.15
CA SER A 162 -46.55 -47.20 0.12
C SER A 162 -45.75 -47.54 -1.15
N GLU A 163 -45.15 -48.73 -1.09
CA GLU A 163 -45.42 -49.92 -1.94
C GLU A 163 -45.81 -49.71 -3.41
N ASP A 164 -44.95 -50.18 -4.34
CA ASP A 164 -45.43 -50.94 -5.50
C ASP A 164 -44.32 -51.90 -5.98
N ASP A 165 -44.71 -53.17 -6.11
CA ASP A 165 -43.89 -54.29 -6.54
C ASP A 165 -43.60 -54.18 -8.04
N THR A 166 -42.33 -54.25 -8.45
CA THR A 166 -42.01 -54.65 -9.82
C THR A 166 -40.66 -55.36 -9.86
N ASP A 167 -40.73 -56.66 -10.10
CA ASP A 167 -39.61 -57.57 -10.32
C ASP A 167 -38.88 -57.21 -11.63
N HIS A 168 -37.58 -56.94 -11.54
CA HIS A 168 -36.70 -56.93 -12.71
C HIS A 168 -35.38 -57.62 -12.41
N GLU A 169 -35.35 -58.92 -12.71
CA GLU A 169 -34.15 -59.75 -12.89
C GLU A 169 -33.31 -59.18 -14.03
N GLY A 170 -32.09 -58.77 -13.73
CA GLY A 170 -31.17 -58.16 -14.67
C GLY A 170 -29.73 -58.28 -14.22
N ASP A 171 -29.19 -59.49 -14.34
CA ASP A 171 -27.76 -59.80 -14.40
C ASP A 171 -26.98 -58.73 -15.18
N LYS A 172 -25.90 -58.21 -14.56
CA LYS A 172 -24.60 -58.06 -15.20
C LYS A 172 -23.51 -57.57 -14.25
N ASP A 173 -22.56 -58.46 -14.07
CA ASP A 173 -21.20 -58.32 -13.58
C ASP A 173 -20.57 -56.93 -13.77
N SER A 174 -19.99 -56.41 -12.69
CA SER A 174 -18.97 -55.39 -12.75
C SER A 174 -17.85 -55.79 -11.79
N ASP A 175 -16.71 -56.17 -12.38
CA ASP A 175 -15.40 -56.07 -11.74
C ASP A 175 -15.16 -54.64 -11.23
N PRO A 176 -14.52 -54.50 -10.07
CA PRO A 176 -13.58 -53.41 -9.91
C PRO A 176 -12.23 -53.92 -9.39
N ASP A 177 -11.19 -53.63 -10.18
CA ASP A 177 -9.79 -53.73 -9.79
C ASP A 177 -9.50 -52.82 -8.58
N ASP A 178 -9.03 -53.45 -7.49
CA ASP A 178 -8.41 -52.81 -6.33
C ASP A 178 -7.00 -52.30 -6.68
N GLU A 179 -6.88 -51.05 -7.14
CA GLU A 179 -5.59 -50.34 -7.24
C GLU A 179 -5.37 -49.50 -5.97
N ALA A 180 -4.89 -50.15 -4.92
CA ALA A 180 -4.35 -49.51 -3.73
C ALA A 180 -2.95 -48.95 -4.01
N LEU A 181 -2.86 -47.65 -4.30
CA LEU A 181 -1.60 -46.91 -4.33
C LEU A 181 -0.99 -46.82 -2.92
N SER A 182 -0.15 -47.80 -2.58
CA SER A 182 0.76 -47.74 -1.43
C SER A 182 1.88 -46.74 -1.70
N ASN A 183 1.74 -45.52 -1.18
CA ASN A 183 2.84 -44.57 -1.09
C ASN A 183 3.87 -45.05 -0.04
N SER A 184 4.87 -45.79 -0.50
CA SER A 184 6.07 -46.11 0.28
C SER A 184 6.89 -44.84 0.49
N LEU A 185 7.00 -44.44 1.76
CA LEU A 185 7.84 -43.36 2.26
C LEU A 185 9.32 -43.77 2.09
N VAL A 186 9.96 -43.36 0.99
CA VAL A 186 11.41 -43.53 0.83
C VAL A 186 12.12 -42.32 1.43
N VAL A 187 12.69 -42.54 2.62
CA VAL A 187 13.69 -41.66 3.23
C VAL A 187 15.03 -41.89 2.53
N PRO A 188 15.73 -40.86 2.02
CA PRO A 188 17.15 -40.97 1.75
C PRO A 188 17.94 -40.26 2.85
N SER A 189 18.59 -41.08 3.66
CA SER A 189 19.65 -40.70 4.58
C SER A 189 20.84 -40.07 3.84
N SER A 190 21.36 -38.99 4.41
CA SER A 190 22.64 -38.38 4.04
C SER A 190 23.81 -39.37 4.14
N SER A 191 24.71 -39.39 3.15
CA SER A 191 26.16 -39.42 3.38
C SER A 191 27.01 -39.36 2.09
N SER A 192 28.07 -38.55 2.18
CA SER A 192 29.40 -38.64 1.55
C SER A 192 29.64 -38.27 0.07
N SER A 193 30.30 -37.10 -0.06
CA SER A 193 31.55 -36.78 -0.77
C SER A 193 31.84 -37.24 -2.21
N ALA A 194 32.14 -36.22 -3.02
CA ALA A 194 33.09 -36.15 -4.14
C ALA A 194 32.80 -36.99 -5.41
N HIS A 195 32.49 -36.30 -6.52
CA HIS A 195 33.42 -36.13 -7.64
C HIS A 195 32.83 -35.13 -8.65
N SER A 196 33.57 -34.05 -8.88
CA SER A 196 33.29 -32.99 -9.84
C SER A 196 33.41 -33.53 -11.27
N SER A 197 32.28 -33.95 -11.83
CA SER A 197 32.11 -34.07 -13.26
C SER A 197 31.09 -33.00 -13.64
N ALA A 198 31.52 -32.04 -14.45
CA ALA A 198 30.65 -31.01 -15.01
C ALA A 198 29.57 -31.68 -15.87
N SER A 199 28.50 -32.13 -15.23
CA SER A 199 27.28 -32.50 -15.94
C SER A 199 26.72 -31.19 -16.48
N HIS A 200 26.57 -31.12 -17.80
CA HIS A 200 25.72 -30.12 -18.41
C HIS A 200 24.31 -30.32 -17.85
N VAL A 201 24.01 -29.65 -16.74
CA VAL A 201 22.66 -29.55 -16.19
C VAL A 201 21.86 -28.85 -17.26
N LYS A 202 21.07 -29.65 -17.99
CA LYS A 202 20.05 -29.21 -18.93
C LYS A 202 19.31 -28.03 -18.28
N PRO A 203 19.10 -26.89 -18.97
CA PRO A 203 18.30 -25.81 -18.42
C PRO A 203 16.94 -26.42 -18.09
N THR A 204 16.69 -26.56 -16.78
CA THR A 204 15.41 -27.00 -16.27
C THR A 204 14.36 -26.03 -16.82
N GLY A 205 13.25 -26.56 -17.30
CA GLY A 205 12.31 -25.86 -18.17
C GLY A 205 11.78 -24.52 -17.62
N PRO A 206 10.98 -23.77 -18.40
CA PRO A 206 10.60 -22.37 -18.13
C PRO A 206 10.13 -22.06 -16.69
N LEU A 207 9.58 -23.04 -15.97
CA LEU A 207 9.22 -22.96 -14.55
C LEU A 207 10.42 -22.70 -13.61
N HIS A 208 11.57 -23.35 -13.84
CA HIS A 208 12.74 -23.17 -12.98
C HIS A 208 13.39 -21.79 -13.15
N ASN A 209 13.29 -21.21 -14.34
CA ASN A 209 13.76 -19.85 -14.59
C ASN A 209 12.88 -18.81 -13.87
N THR A 210 11.57 -19.06 -13.83
CA THR A 210 10.60 -18.22 -13.11
C THR A 210 10.81 -18.28 -11.60
N LEU A 211 11.03 -19.47 -11.04
CA LEU A 211 11.35 -19.63 -9.61
C LEU A 211 12.68 -18.95 -9.25
N ASN A 212 13.72 -19.13 -10.07
CA ASN A 212 15.00 -18.47 -9.85
C ASN A 212 14.88 -16.94 -9.94
N GLN A 213 14.07 -16.42 -10.87
CA GLN A 213 13.80 -15.00 -10.98
C GLN A 213 13.05 -14.48 -9.75
N PHE A 214 12.03 -15.21 -9.27
CA PHE A 214 11.29 -14.88 -8.05
C PHE A 214 12.21 -14.84 -6.83
N MET A 215 13.05 -15.85 -6.64
CA MET A 215 14.01 -15.91 -5.53
C MET A 215 15.03 -14.77 -5.59
N ASN A 216 15.51 -14.41 -6.78
CA ASN A 216 16.40 -13.26 -6.94
C ASN A 216 15.72 -11.93 -6.61
N VAL A 217 14.45 -11.74 -7.01
CA VAL A 217 13.67 -10.56 -6.63
C VAL A 217 13.47 -10.51 -5.12
N GLN A 218 13.09 -11.63 -4.50
CA GLN A 218 12.90 -11.71 -3.06
C GLN A 218 14.19 -11.38 -2.31
N ASN A 219 15.31 -12.02 -2.67
CA ASN A 219 16.62 -11.74 -2.09
C ASN A 219 17.02 -10.26 -2.23
N ARG A 220 16.76 -9.67 -3.39
CA ARG A 220 17.05 -8.25 -3.64
C ARG A 220 16.18 -7.33 -2.79
N VAL A 221 14.89 -7.63 -2.63
CA VAL A 221 13.98 -6.87 -1.77
C VAL A 221 14.44 -6.96 -0.32
N THR A 222 14.73 -8.17 0.18
CA THR A 222 15.23 -8.38 1.55
C THR A 222 16.54 -7.65 1.78
N SER A 223 17.48 -7.73 0.84
CA SER A 223 18.77 -7.02 0.91
C SER A 223 18.59 -5.50 0.92
N THR A 224 17.72 -4.96 0.06
CA THR A 224 17.42 -3.52 0.01
C THR A 224 16.78 -3.05 1.31
N GLN A 225 15.82 -3.82 1.84
CA GLN A 225 15.15 -3.51 3.10
C GLN A 225 16.14 -3.52 4.28
N HIS A 226 17.05 -4.49 4.31
CA HIS A 226 18.09 -4.57 5.33
C HIS A 226 19.03 -3.36 5.25
N GLN A 227 19.45 -2.98 4.04
CA GLN A 227 20.32 -1.83 3.81
C GLN A 227 19.65 -0.51 4.23
N VAL A 228 18.37 -0.31 3.90
CA VAL A 228 17.61 0.87 4.31
C VAL A 228 17.48 0.93 5.83
N THR A 229 17.16 -0.20 6.47
CA THR A 229 17.07 -0.28 7.94
C THR A 229 18.40 0.07 8.60
N GLN A 230 19.51 -0.50 8.11
CA GLN A 230 20.83 -0.16 8.64
C GLN A 230 21.17 1.32 8.46
N SER A 231 20.92 1.88 7.27
CA SER A 231 21.17 3.30 7.00
C SER A 231 20.37 4.22 7.92
N LEU A 232 19.11 3.87 8.20
CA LEU A 232 18.25 4.65 9.10
C LEU A 232 18.75 4.59 10.55
N LEU A 233 19.17 3.40 11.01
CA LEU A 233 19.75 3.24 12.34
C LEU A 233 21.06 4.03 12.49
N SER A 234 21.95 3.98 11.51
CA SER A 234 23.18 4.76 11.50
C SER A 234 22.91 6.26 11.56
N GLN A 235 21.98 6.76 10.76
CA GLN A 235 21.59 8.18 10.77
C GLN A 235 20.96 8.59 12.11
N SER A 236 20.15 7.72 12.71
CA SER A 236 19.56 7.98 14.03
C SER A 236 20.63 8.07 15.12
N LEU A 237 21.63 7.19 15.09
CA LEU A 237 22.73 7.20 16.06
C LEU A 237 23.61 8.44 15.91
N GLU A 238 23.88 8.87 14.68
CA GLU A 238 24.63 10.11 14.41
C GLU A 238 23.92 11.33 15.01
N LYS A 239 22.62 11.50 14.74
CA LYS A 239 21.81 12.59 15.30
C LYS A 239 21.74 12.55 16.84
N GLN A 240 21.67 11.37 17.43
CA GLN A 240 21.74 11.23 18.89
C GLN A 240 23.11 11.66 19.43
N GLY A 241 24.19 11.34 18.73
CA GLY A 241 25.54 11.80 19.05
C GLY A 241 25.67 13.33 19.02
N GLU A 242 25.15 13.98 17.97
CA GLU A 242 25.10 15.45 17.87
C GLU A 242 24.34 16.09 19.03
N MET A 243 23.15 15.54 19.37
CA MET A 243 22.34 16.03 20.48
C MET A 243 23.07 15.91 21.84
N ILE A 244 23.76 14.79 22.08
CA ILE A 244 24.58 14.59 23.28
C ILE A 244 25.73 15.61 23.31
N GLY A 245 26.33 15.91 22.16
CA GLY A 245 27.35 16.96 22.01
C GLY A 245 26.83 18.33 22.45
N LEU A 246 25.69 18.77 21.89
CA LEU A 246 25.07 20.05 22.24
C LEU A 246 24.70 20.14 23.72
N LEU A 247 24.15 19.07 24.31
CA LEU A 247 23.83 19.02 25.73
C LEU A 247 25.08 19.15 26.60
N ARG A 248 26.19 18.53 26.20
CA ARG A 248 27.48 18.63 26.90
C ARG A 248 28.03 20.06 26.84
N GLU A 249 27.98 20.71 25.68
CA GLU A 249 28.39 22.10 25.50
C GLU A 249 27.54 23.06 26.33
N GLY A 250 26.22 22.88 26.32
CA GLY A 250 25.29 23.66 27.15
C GLY A 250 25.59 23.52 28.65
N ASN A 251 25.86 22.31 29.13
CA ASN A 251 26.25 22.07 30.52
C ASN A 251 27.60 22.72 30.88
N GLU A 252 28.56 22.73 29.97
CA GLU A 252 29.84 23.40 30.18
C GLU A 252 29.67 24.93 30.25
N LEU A 253 28.82 25.50 29.40
CA LEU A 253 28.49 26.91 29.45
C LEU A 253 27.82 27.29 30.79
N LEU A 254 26.88 26.47 31.27
CA LEU A 254 26.24 26.64 32.57
C LEU A 254 27.26 26.63 33.70
N ARG A 255 28.21 25.68 33.72
CA ARG A 255 29.28 25.64 34.74
C ARG A 255 30.11 26.92 34.74
N ARG A 256 30.48 27.43 33.56
CA ARG A 256 31.26 28.68 33.43
C ARG A 256 30.47 29.88 33.93
N LEU A 257 29.18 29.95 33.62
CA LEU A 257 28.31 31.01 34.12
C LEU A 257 28.20 30.95 35.65
N THR A 258 27.99 29.77 36.23
CA THR A 258 27.94 29.57 37.68
C THR A 258 29.25 30.01 38.34
N ALA A 259 30.41 29.62 37.79
CA ALA A 259 31.71 30.02 38.31
C ALA A 259 31.90 31.56 38.25
N THR A 260 31.45 32.20 37.16
CA THR A 260 31.51 33.65 37.00
C THR A 260 30.67 34.35 38.07
N VAL A 261 29.42 33.92 38.26
CA VAL A 261 28.51 34.47 39.29
C VAL A 261 29.07 34.29 40.70
N GLN A 262 29.66 33.13 41.01
CA GLN A 262 30.30 32.88 42.30
C GLN A 262 31.50 33.82 42.53
N SER A 263 32.31 34.05 41.50
CA SER A 263 33.46 34.97 41.59
C SER A 263 33.05 36.43 41.80
N GLU A 264 31.91 36.85 41.24
CA GLU A 264 31.40 38.22 41.39
C GLU A 264 30.68 38.46 42.73
N THR A 265 29.97 37.45 43.24
CA THR A 265 29.15 37.59 44.46
C THR A 265 29.93 37.41 45.75
N GLY A 266 31.15 36.85 45.71
CA GLY A 266 31.95 36.60 46.90
C GLY A 266 31.33 35.61 47.89
N VAL A 267 30.26 34.91 47.48
CA VAL A 267 29.61 33.87 48.28
C VAL A 267 30.32 32.56 47.98
N GLU A 268 31.25 32.19 48.87
CA GLU A 268 31.91 30.89 48.85
C GLU A 268 30.87 29.82 49.24
N VAL A 269 30.22 29.23 48.25
CA VAL A 269 29.31 28.09 48.47
C VAL A 269 30.19 26.88 48.75
N ALA A 270 30.33 26.52 50.02
CA ALA A 270 30.95 25.28 50.43
C ALA A 270 30.17 24.11 49.80
N ASN A 271 30.74 23.49 48.77
CA ASN A 271 30.18 22.28 48.15
C ASN A 271 30.34 21.12 49.13
N GLU A 272 29.36 20.94 50.01
CA GLU A 272 29.19 19.76 50.84
C GLU A 272 28.65 18.60 49.98
N THR A 273 29.49 18.09 49.08
CA THR A 273 29.26 16.84 48.34
C THR A 273 30.29 15.81 48.78
N ASP A 274 30.19 15.38 50.04
CA ASP A 274 30.85 14.19 50.55
C ASP A 274 29.93 13.51 51.54
N LYS A 275 29.09 12.61 51.02
CA LYS A 275 28.50 11.43 51.68
C LYS A 275 27.25 11.05 50.91
N GLU A 276 27.37 10.15 49.95
CA GLU A 276 26.60 8.91 50.05
C GLU A 276 26.96 7.92 48.95
N ASN A 277 27.15 6.69 49.41
CA ASN A 277 26.74 5.46 48.74
C ASN A 277 27.81 4.67 47.98
N THR A 278 28.81 4.20 48.71
CA THR A 278 29.45 2.90 48.44
C THR A 278 28.50 1.77 48.87
N GLY A 279 27.46 1.53 48.09
CA GLY A 279 26.61 0.35 48.22
C GLY A 279 27.28 -0.86 47.58
N THR A 280 28.02 -1.62 48.37
CA THR A 280 28.55 -2.96 48.05
C THR A 280 27.41 -3.90 47.65
N VAL A 281 27.33 -4.27 46.38
CA VAL A 281 26.47 -5.39 45.93
C VAL A 281 27.31 -6.65 46.01
N ALA A 282 26.99 -7.50 46.98
CA ALA A 282 27.56 -8.84 47.11
C ALA A 282 26.97 -9.78 46.04
N SER A 283 27.86 -10.62 45.50
CA SER A 283 27.64 -11.65 44.48
C SER A 283 26.64 -12.73 44.86
#